data_AF-A0A6M9Q1Y4-F1
#
_entry.id   AF-A0A6M9Q1Y4-F1
#
_cell.length_a   1.000
_cell.length_b   1.000
_cell.length_c   1.000
_cell.angle_alpha   90.00
_cell.angle_beta   90.00
_cell.angle_gamma   90.00
#
_symmetry.space_group_name_H-M   'P 1'
#
loop_
_entity.id
_entity.type
_entity.pdbx_description
1 polymer ?
#
loop_
_entity_poly.entity_id
_entity_poly.type
_entity_poly.pdbx_seq_one_letter_code
_entity_poly.pdbx_strand_id
1 'polypeptide(L)' 'MNTTLTVILGIVAMLLPLVVGRLVWKRFDAWFGRDDETYMNSLEYFLKKLGLTVLAAFILLWLGMSLVFNGNGA' A
#
# COMPACT_ATOMS: atom_id res chain seq x y z
N MET A 1 -20.06 0.43 17.77
CA MET A 1 -19.48 -0.78 17.15
C MET A 1 -19.12 -1.80 18.22
N ASN A 2 -19.20 -3.11 17.93
CA ASN A 2 -18.63 -4.11 18.86
C ASN A 2 -17.10 -3.92 18.91
N THR A 3 -16.52 -3.77 20.10
CA THR A 3 -15.08 -3.56 20.30
C THR A 3 -14.24 -4.64 19.61
N THR A 4 -14.72 -5.88 19.57
CA THR A 4 -14.09 -6.98 18.82
C THR A 4 -13.97 -6.67 17.33
N LEU A 5 -15.00 -6.07 16.71
CA LEU A 5 -15.02 -5.77 15.28
C LEU A 5 -14.06 -4.63 14.94
N THR A 6 -14.00 -3.59 15.78
CA THR A 6 -13.03 -2.48 15.64
C THR A 6 -11.59 -2.98 15.74
N VAL A 7 -11.30 -3.89 16.67
CA VAL A 7 -9.95 -4.48 16.81
C VAL A 7 -9.57 -5.29 15.57
N ILE A 8 -10.48 -6.14 15.06
CA ILE A 8 -10.23 -6.91 13.83
C ILE A 8 -9.98 -5.99 12.63
N LEU A 9 -10.81 -4.96 12.44
CA LEU A 9 -10.64 -3.99 11.36
C LEU A 9 -9.32 -3.22 11.49
N GLY A 10 -8.90 -2.87 12.71
CA GLY A 10 -7.61 -2.22 12.96
C GLY A 10 -6.42 -3.08 12.55
N ILE A 11 -6.44 -4.36 12.91
CA ILE A 11 -5.39 -5.32 12.51
C ILE A 11 -5.36 -5.44 10.98
N VAL A 12 -6.52 -5.62 10.34
CA VAL A 12 -6.61 -5.71 8.87
C VAL A 12 -6.10 -4.42 8.21
N ALA A 13 -6.49 -3.25 8.73
CA ALA A 13 -6.05 -1.96 8.22
C ALA A 13 -4.54 -1.74 8.32
N MET A 14 -3.87 -2.31 9.32
CA MET A 14 -2.40 -2.26 9.44
C MET A 14 -1.68 -3.26 8.54
N LEU A 15 -2.23 -4.46 8.35
CA LEU A 15 -1.60 -5.52 7.56
C LEU A 15 -1.80 -5.36 6.05
N LEU A 16 -2.96 -4.86 5.63
CA LEU A 16 -3.34 -4.74 4.22
C LEU A 16 -2.38 -3.85 3.40
N PRO A 17 -1.92 -2.68 3.90
CA PRO A 17 -0.91 -1.86 3.22
C PRO A 17 0.41 -2.59 2.98
N LEU A 18 0.83 -3.46 3.89
CA LEU A 18 2.08 -4.22 3.76
C LEU A 18 1.99 -5.26 2.63
N VAL A 19 0.87 -5.99 2.58
CA VAL A 19 0.63 -7.02 1.56
C VAL A 19 0.48 -6.39 0.19
N VAL A 20 -0.32 -5.32 0.08
CA VAL A 20 -0.55 -4.64 -1.20
C VAL A 20 0.68 -3.87 -1.65
N GLY A 21 1.42 -3.23 -0.74
CA GLY A 21 2.71 -2.60 -1.07
C GLY A 21 3.69 -3.61 -1.66
N ARG A 22 3.77 -4.81 -1.11
CA ARG A 22 4.59 -5.89 -1.67
C ARG A 22 4.12 -6.36 -3.05
N LEU A 23 2.80 -6.43 -3.26
CA LEU A 23 2.21 -6.75 -4.57
C LEU A 23 2.54 -5.69 -5.61
N VAL A 24 2.34 -4.41 -5.28
CA VAL A 24 2.67 -3.27 -6.14
C VAL A 24 4.15 -3.30 -6.49
N TRP A 25 5.03 -3.54 -5.52
CA TRP A 25 6.47 -3.65 -5.76
C TRP A 25 6.84 -4.74 -6.76
N LYS A 26 6.25 -5.94 -6.62
CA LYS A 26 6.50 -7.07 -7.53
C LYS A 26 5.91 -6.84 -8.92
N ARG A 27 4.73 -6.22 -8.99
CA ARG A 27 4.02 -5.98 -10.26
C ARG A 27 4.53 -4.74 -10.99
N PHE A 28 5.23 -3.85 -10.31
CA PHE A 28 5.79 -2.63 -10.88
C PHE A 28 6.67 -2.91 -12.10
N ASP A 29 7.53 -3.93 -11.99
CA ASP A 29 8.45 -4.31 -13.08
C ASP A 29 7.66 -4.83 -14.30
N ALA A 30 6.48 -5.42 -14.11
CA ALA A 30 5.62 -5.84 -15.23
C ALA A 30 4.85 -4.67 -15.87
N TRP A 31 4.60 -3.58 -15.14
CA TRP A 31 3.89 -2.40 -15.66
C TRP A 31 4.81 -1.37 -16.30
N PHE A 32 6.03 -1.24 -15.78
CA PHE A 32 6.97 -0.19 -16.16
C PHE A 32 8.35 -0.71 -16.59
N GLY A 33 8.61 -2.02 -16.47
CA GLY A 33 9.82 -2.64 -17.01
C GLY A 33 9.78 -2.57 -18.53
N ARG A 34 10.90 -2.12 -19.11
CA ARG A 34 11.03 -1.84 -20.54
C ARG A 34 12.00 -2.79 -21.24
N ASP A 35 12.27 -3.95 -20.60
CA ASP A 35 13.37 -4.88 -20.93
C ASP A 35 14.75 -4.21 -21.05
N ASP A 36 14.91 -3.03 -20.47
CA ASP A 36 16.16 -2.27 -20.42
C ASP A 36 16.71 -2.30 -18.99
N GLU A 37 17.70 -3.16 -18.79
CA GLU A 37 18.36 -3.37 -17.51
C GLU A 37 19.04 -2.09 -16.99
N THR A 38 19.54 -1.24 -17.88
CA THR A 38 20.23 0.01 -17.52
C THR A 38 19.25 1.02 -16.95
N TYR A 39 18.08 1.15 -17.59
CA TYR A 39 17.00 1.99 -17.10
C TYR A 39 16.42 1.45 -15.78
N MET A 40 16.22 0.13 -15.66
CA MET A 40 15.69 -0.49 -14.45
C MET A 40 16.62 -0.38 -13.24
N ASN A 41 17.94 -0.26 -13.45
CA ASN A 41 18.92 -0.03 -12.39
C ASN A 41 19.17 1.46 -12.09
N SER A 42 18.47 2.38 -12.77
CA SER A 42 18.63 3.81 -12.52
C SER A 42 17.99 4.26 -11.20
N LEU A 43 18.56 5.29 -10.60
CA LEU A 43 18.02 5.90 -9.38
C LEU A 43 16.59 6.44 -9.60
N GLU A 44 16.33 7.00 -10.78
CA GLU A 44 15.00 7.51 -11.16
C GLU A 44 13.96 6.39 -11.17
N TYR A 45 14.28 5.23 -11.74
CA TYR A 45 13.38 4.08 -11.75
C TYR A 45 13.12 3.56 -10.34
N PHE A 46 14.16 3.49 -9.51
CA PHE A 46 14.03 3.10 -8.11
C PHE A 46 13.14 4.05 -7.32
N LEU A 47 13.35 5.36 -7.45
CA LEU A 47 12.52 6.40 -6.82
C LEU A 47 11.06 6.31 -7.28
N LYS A 48 10.82 6.04 -8.56
CA LYS A 48 9.47 5.87 -9.11
C LYS A 48 8.78 4.62 -8.54
N LYS A 49 9.50 3.51 -8.42
CA LYS A 49 9.02 2.25 -7.82
C LYS A 49 8.69 2.42 -6.35
N LEU A 50 9.58 3.09 -5.60
CA LEU A 50 9.39 3.39 -4.19
C LEU A 50 8.23 4.35 -3.99
N GLY A 51 8.17 5.43 -4.77
CA GLY A 51 7.09 6.43 -4.73
C GLY A 51 5.72 5.80 -4.94
N LEU A 52 5.55 4.96 -5.98
CA LEU A 52 4.28 4.28 -6.22
C LEU A 52 3.92 3.33 -5.07
N THR A 53 4.89 2.58 -4.56
CA THR A 53 4.66 1.61 -3.47
C THR A 53 4.24 2.31 -2.19
N VAL A 54 4.92 3.39 -1.82
CA VAL A 54 4.59 4.19 -0.63
C VAL A 54 3.24 4.88 -0.82
N LEU A 55 2.96 5.45 -1.99
CA LEU A 55 1.68 6.09 -2.29
C LEU A 55 0.52 5.09 -2.15
N ALA A 56 0.64 3.91 -2.76
CA ALA A 56 -0.38 2.87 -2.68
C ALA A 56 -0.60 2.38 -1.23
N ALA A 57 0.48 2.11 -0.50
CA ALA A 57 0.41 1.71 0.90
C ALA A 57 -0.23 2.81 1.77
N PHE A 58 0.12 4.07 1.54
CA PHE A 58 -0.41 5.21 2.28
C PHE A 58 -1.91 5.41 2.04
N ILE A 59 -2.37 5.32 0.79
CA ILE A 59 -3.81 5.41 0.45
C ILE A 59 -4.59 4.28 1.15
N LEU A 60 -4.07 3.05 1.13
CA LEU A 60 -4.73 1.91 1.77
C LEU A 60 -4.77 2.03 3.29
N LEU A 61 -3.68 2.53 3.89
CA LEU A 61 -3.65 2.81 5.32
C LEU A 61 -4.66 3.89 5.68
N TRP A 62 -4.71 4.97 4.89
CA TRP A 62 -5.67 6.05 5.09
C TRP A 62 -7.12 5.58 4.98
N LEU A 63 -7.46 4.80 3.95
CA LEU A 63 -8.79 4.20 3.78
C LEU A 63 -9.12 3.23 4.91
N GLY A 64 -8.17 2.39 5.32
CA GLY A 64 -8.33 1.44 6.41
C GLY A 64 -8.61 2.15 7.73
N MET A 65 -7.85 3.20 8.05
CA MET A 65 -8.07 4.00 9.26
C MET A 65 -9.38 4.79 9.19
N SER A 66 -9.73 5.35 8.03
CA SER A 66 -11.01 6.01 7.82
C SER A 66 -12.17 5.06 8.11
N LEU A 67 -12.12 3.82 7.62
CA LEU A 67 -13.13 2.80 7.90
C LEU A 67 -13.21 2.43 9.39
N VAL A 68 -12.06 2.27 10.06
CA VAL A 68 -11.99 1.93 11.49
C VAL A 68 -12.60 3.04 12.36
N PHE A 69 -12.38 4.31 12.03
CA PHE A 69 -12.82 5.44 12.85
C PHE A 69 -14.17 6.05 12.46
N ASN A 70 -14.65 5.86 11.22
CA ASN A 70 -15.93 6.41 10.77
C ASN A 70 -17.13 5.79 11.52
N GLY A 71 -17.07 4.49 11.86
CA GLY A 71 -18.13 3.83 12.63
C GLY A 71 -18.14 4.12 14.13
N ASN A 72 -17.17 4.89 14.65
CA ASN A 72 -17.04 5.22 16.07
C ASN A 72 -17.54 6.65 16.39
N GLY A 73 -18.18 7.32 15.44
CA GLY A 73 -18.72 8.68 15.56
C GLY A 73 -20.20 8.78 15.96
N ALA A 74 -20.73 7.79 16.68
CA ALA A 74 -22.07 7.81 17.27
C ALA A 74 -22.03 7.42 18.74
#